data_AF-A0A6B4JNI6-F1
#
_entry.id   AF-A0A6B4JNI6-F1
#
_cell.length_a   1.000
_cell.length_b   1.000
_cell.length_c   1.000
_cell.angle_alpha   90.00
_cell.angle_beta   90.00
_cell.angle_gamma   90.00
#
_symmetry.space_group_name_H-M   'P 1'
#
loop_
_entity.id
_entity.type
_entity.pdbx_description
1 polymer ?
#
loop_
_entity_poly.entity_id
_entity_poly.type
_entity_poly.pdbx_seq_one_letter_code
_entity_poly.pdbx_strand_id
1 'polypeptide(L)'
;MDIYTIGHSNYSIERLIDMLKYYNIETVVDIRGTPYSKYNIQFNKETIQRTLTQAGFIYIYMAEEFAANRGIKISYTGEGYSDFERVVNESSFLKGVDRLKNGINKGYKIALLGAMQDPIRCHRSILVGRFLRDNGFNVKHILDDSSIGTQEDMEKNLLDKYFSNRAQLTIDSLLGNEFSEEEMIRESYRLANREIGFRVEGSDKSTKSVFKL
;
A
#
# COMPACT_ATOMS: atom_id res chain seq x y z
N MET A 1 4.31 12.39 12.83
CA MET A 1 3.49 13.10 11.81
C MET A 1 2.36 12.17 11.38
N ASP A 2 1.09 12.57 11.44
CA ASP A 2 -0.02 11.69 11.05
C ASP A 2 -0.19 11.65 9.53
N ILE A 3 -0.43 10.46 8.98
CA ILE A 3 -0.85 10.28 7.59
C ILE A 3 -1.88 9.17 7.48
N TYR A 4 -2.90 9.37 6.66
CA TYR A 4 -3.98 8.42 6.49
C TYR A 4 -3.79 7.62 5.22
N THR A 5 -4.40 6.45 5.14
CA THR A 5 -4.51 5.71 3.89
C THR A 5 -5.91 5.12 3.77
N ILE A 6 -6.39 4.93 2.55
CA ILE A 6 -7.72 4.36 2.30
C ILE A 6 -7.69 3.57 0.99
N GLY A 7 -8.47 2.49 0.93
CA GLY A 7 -8.72 1.73 -0.28
C GLY A 7 -10.08 2.03 -0.85
N HIS A 8 -10.20 2.30 -2.16
CA HIS A 8 -11.53 2.54 -2.74
C HIS A 8 -12.36 1.27 -2.94
N SER A 9 -11.71 0.10 -3.10
CA SER A 9 -12.38 -1.19 -3.33
C SER A 9 -13.45 -1.08 -4.44
N ASN A 10 -14.64 -1.59 -4.16
CA ASN A 10 -15.88 -1.44 -4.92
C ASN A 10 -16.88 -0.49 -4.24
N TYR A 11 -16.41 0.43 -3.39
CA TYR A 11 -17.29 1.39 -2.72
C TYR A 11 -18.03 2.26 -3.73
N SER A 12 -19.20 2.75 -3.33
CA SER A 12 -19.76 3.93 -3.99
C SER A 12 -18.85 5.13 -3.75
N ILE A 13 -18.91 6.12 -4.64
CA ILE A 13 -18.10 7.34 -4.48
C ILE A 13 -18.53 8.14 -3.25
N GLU A 14 -19.82 8.08 -2.89
CA GLU A 14 -20.40 8.69 -1.70
C GLU A 14 -19.81 8.09 -0.43
N ARG A 15 -19.71 6.75 -0.33
CA ARG A 15 -19.10 6.07 0.81
C ARG A 15 -17.64 6.49 0.99
N LEU A 16 -16.87 6.58 -0.11
CA LEU A 16 -15.49 7.06 -0.03
C LEU A 16 -15.43 8.50 0.50
N ILE A 17 -16.27 9.39 -0.02
CA ILE A 17 -16.35 10.79 0.42
C ILE A 17 -16.72 10.89 1.91
N ASP A 18 -17.70 10.10 2.36
CA ASP A 18 -18.14 10.11 3.76
C ASP A 18 -17.02 9.66 4.71
N MET A 19 -16.28 8.60 4.35
CA MET A 19 -15.12 8.15 5.12
C MET A 19 -14.02 9.22 5.17
N LEU A 20 -13.74 9.89 4.04
CA LEU A 20 -12.76 10.98 3.98
C LEU A 20 -13.19 12.18 4.84
N LYS A 21 -14.47 12.57 4.78
CA LYS A 21 -15.03 13.67 5.59
C LYS A 21 -15.05 13.34 7.08
N TYR A 22 -15.40 12.10 7.43
CA TYR A 22 -15.43 11.65 8.82
C TYR A 22 -14.06 11.83 9.49
N TYR A 23 -12.98 11.59 8.75
CA TYR A 23 -11.62 11.82 9.21
C TYR A 23 -11.09 13.23 8.92
N ASN A 24 -11.91 14.18 8.45
CA ASN A 24 -11.49 15.53 8.08
C ASN A 24 -10.30 15.55 7.10
N ILE A 25 -10.24 14.60 6.17
CA ILE A 25 -9.21 14.58 5.13
C ILE A 25 -9.43 15.77 4.19
N GLU A 26 -8.36 16.47 3.84
CA GLU A 26 -8.41 17.60 2.91
C GLU A 26 -7.76 17.25 1.57
N THR A 27 -6.73 16.40 1.61
CA THR A 27 -5.95 16.03 0.43
C THR A 27 -5.95 14.51 0.23
N VAL A 28 -6.37 14.08 -0.96
CA VAL A 28 -6.28 12.70 -1.42
C VAL A 28 -5.11 12.57 -2.39
N VAL A 29 -4.14 11.74 -2.02
CA VAL A 29 -2.99 11.40 -2.87
C VAL A 29 -3.22 10.02 -3.48
N ASP A 30 -3.50 9.98 -4.77
CA ASP A 30 -3.67 8.72 -5.50
C ASP A 30 -2.32 8.12 -5.87
N ILE A 31 -2.03 6.95 -5.29
CA ILE A 31 -0.78 6.21 -5.47
C ILE A 31 -0.94 4.99 -6.37
N ARG A 32 -2.09 4.84 -7.05
CA ARG A 32 -2.36 3.70 -7.95
C ARG A 32 -1.55 3.86 -9.24
N GLY A 33 -0.83 2.81 -9.64
CA GLY A 33 -0.09 2.80 -10.91
C GLY A 33 -1.01 2.71 -12.13
N THR A 34 -2.10 1.96 -12.01
CA THR A 34 -3.14 1.82 -13.05
C THR A 34 -4.47 2.29 -12.47
N PRO A 35 -4.76 3.59 -12.46
CA PRO A 35 -5.97 4.16 -11.88
C PRO A 35 -7.16 4.06 -12.84
N TYR A 36 -7.34 2.89 -13.47
CA TYR A 36 -8.41 2.61 -14.43
C TYR A 36 -8.99 1.22 -14.22
N SER A 37 -10.32 1.12 -14.23
CA SER A 37 -11.06 -0.14 -14.13
C SER A 37 -12.26 -0.12 -15.05
N LYS A 38 -12.63 -1.28 -15.60
CA LYS A 38 -13.88 -1.44 -16.35
C LYS A 38 -15.11 -1.54 -15.44
N TYR A 39 -14.92 -1.94 -14.18
CA TYR A 39 -16.00 -2.18 -13.23
C TYR A 39 -16.18 -0.97 -12.30
N ASN A 40 -15.08 -0.43 -11.80
CA ASN A 40 -15.07 0.69 -10.85
C ASN A 40 -14.77 2.02 -11.57
N ILE A 41 -15.57 2.33 -12.59
CA ILE A 41 -15.36 3.48 -13.49
C ILE A 41 -15.40 4.84 -12.76
N GLN A 42 -16.12 4.91 -11.63
CA GLN A 42 -16.17 6.09 -10.76
C GLN A 42 -14.80 6.44 -10.16
N PHE A 43 -13.92 5.44 -10.04
CA PHE A 43 -12.56 5.61 -9.54
C PHE A 43 -11.51 5.76 -10.65
N ASN A 44 -11.92 5.85 -11.92
CA ASN A 44 -10.99 6.23 -13.00
C ASN A 44 -10.42 7.62 -12.71
N LYS A 45 -9.11 7.80 -12.94
CA LYS A 45 -8.34 8.98 -12.52
C LYS A 45 -9.04 10.32 -12.78
N GLU A 46 -9.53 10.55 -13.98
CA GLU A 46 -10.18 11.82 -14.36
C GLU A 46 -11.53 12.00 -13.66
N THR A 47 -12.28 10.90 -13.52
CA THR A 47 -13.60 10.89 -12.86
C THR A 47 -13.47 11.16 -11.37
N ILE A 48 -12.57 10.44 -10.68
CA ILE A 48 -12.37 10.59 -9.25
C ILE A 48 -11.77 11.96 -8.90
N GLN A 49 -10.83 12.46 -9.72
CA GLN A 49 -10.28 13.80 -9.56
C GLN A 49 -11.39 14.85 -9.58
N ARG A 50 -12.23 14.84 -10.64
CA ARG A 50 -13.34 15.78 -10.76
C ARG A 50 -14.29 15.69 -9.57
N THR A 51 -14.66 14.47 -9.18
CA THR A 51 -15.65 14.24 -8.13
C THR A 51 -15.13 14.70 -6.77
N LEU A 52 -13.88 14.38 -6.43
CA LEU A 52 -13.25 14.81 -5.18
C LEU A 52 -13.03 16.32 -5.15
N THR A 53 -12.58 16.94 -6.24
CA THR A 53 -12.44 18.40 -6.31
C THR A 53 -13.80 19.10 -6.13
N GLN A 54 -14.86 18.60 -6.74
CA GLN A 54 -16.22 19.14 -6.56
C GLN A 54 -16.73 18.98 -5.12
N ALA A 55 -16.32 17.91 -4.42
CA ALA A 55 -16.63 17.69 -3.02
C ALA A 55 -15.73 18.48 -2.05
N GLY A 56 -14.78 19.29 -2.55
CA GLY A 56 -13.93 20.18 -1.76
C GLY A 56 -12.56 19.61 -1.38
N PHE A 57 -12.17 18.43 -1.91
CA PHE A 57 -10.86 17.84 -1.65
C PHE A 57 -9.81 18.29 -2.67
N ILE A 58 -8.57 18.37 -2.22
CA ILE A 58 -7.41 18.45 -3.10
C ILE A 58 -7.09 17.03 -3.58
N TYR A 59 -6.93 16.86 -4.89
CA TYR A 59 -6.53 15.57 -5.48
C TYR A 59 -5.16 15.69 -6.12
N ILE A 60 -4.24 14.80 -5.75
CA ILE A 60 -2.89 14.74 -6.31
C ILE A 60 -2.60 13.32 -6.77
N TYR A 61 -2.20 13.16 -8.03
CA TYR A 61 -1.76 11.87 -8.56
C TYR A 61 -0.23 11.74 -8.37
N MET A 62 0.21 10.67 -7.70
CA MET A 62 1.63 10.42 -7.35
C MET A 62 2.05 8.98 -7.66
N ALA A 63 1.62 8.46 -8.81
CA ALA A 63 1.99 7.11 -9.24
C ALA A 63 3.49 6.97 -9.56
N GLU A 64 4.12 8.01 -10.11
CA GLU A 64 5.56 8.00 -10.40
C GLU A 64 6.38 7.75 -9.12
N GLU A 65 5.97 8.37 -8.02
CA GLU A 65 6.63 8.23 -6.73
C GLU A 65 6.26 6.91 -6.07
N PHE A 66 4.97 6.55 -6.03
CA PHE A 66 4.48 5.54 -5.08
C PHE A 66 3.81 4.31 -5.69
N ALA A 67 3.62 4.22 -7.00
CA ALA A 67 3.05 3.01 -7.60
C ALA A 67 3.99 1.81 -7.47
N ALA A 68 3.40 0.62 -7.40
CA ALA A 68 4.14 -0.64 -7.45
C ALA A 68 4.78 -0.89 -8.83
N ASN A 69 4.20 -0.39 -9.93
CA ASN A 69 4.83 -0.40 -11.25
C ASN A 69 5.94 0.64 -11.30
N ARG A 70 7.16 0.22 -11.63
CA ARG A 70 8.34 1.08 -11.71
C ARG A 70 8.86 1.20 -13.13
N GLY A 71 9.33 2.38 -13.50
CA GLY A 71 10.02 2.61 -14.77
C GLY A 71 11.50 2.17 -14.77
N ILE A 72 12.07 1.90 -13.59
CA ILE A 72 13.49 1.57 -13.43
C ILE A 72 13.67 0.06 -13.34
N LYS A 73 14.40 -0.52 -14.31
CA LYS A 73 14.59 -1.98 -14.41
C LYS A 73 15.26 -2.61 -13.19
N ILE A 74 16.17 -1.89 -12.52
CA ILE A 74 16.89 -2.41 -11.34
C ILE A 74 15.94 -2.65 -10.15
N SER A 75 14.78 -1.97 -10.14
CA SER A 75 13.75 -2.10 -9.11
C SER A 75 12.83 -3.30 -9.33
N TYR A 76 13.25 -4.28 -10.15
CA TYR A 76 12.57 -5.56 -10.32
C TYR A 76 13.47 -6.69 -9.85
N THR A 77 12.86 -7.70 -9.24
CA THR A 77 13.53 -8.95 -8.84
C THR A 77 13.90 -9.78 -10.07
N GLY A 78 14.74 -10.80 -9.88
CA GLY A 78 14.99 -11.80 -10.93
C GLY A 78 13.75 -12.58 -11.34
N GLU A 79 12.72 -12.62 -10.48
CA GLU A 79 11.42 -13.25 -10.73
C GLU A 79 10.43 -12.32 -11.46
N GLY A 80 10.83 -11.09 -11.80
CA GLY A 80 10.07 -10.22 -12.70
C GLY A 80 8.99 -9.35 -12.07
N TYR A 81 8.88 -9.31 -10.74
CA TYR A 81 8.04 -8.34 -10.02
C TYR A 81 8.84 -7.21 -9.38
N SER A 82 8.19 -6.10 -9.07
CA SER A 82 8.85 -4.96 -8.43
C SER A 82 9.39 -5.30 -7.04
N ASP A 83 10.64 -4.95 -6.81
CA ASP A 83 11.36 -5.17 -5.57
C ASP A 83 11.18 -3.96 -4.65
N PHE A 84 10.25 -4.04 -3.70
CA PHE A 84 9.95 -2.93 -2.80
C PHE A 84 11.14 -2.51 -1.93
N GLU A 85 12.07 -3.43 -1.60
CA GLU A 85 13.29 -3.08 -0.86
C GLU A 85 14.24 -2.24 -1.72
N ARG A 86 14.16 -2.33 -3.06
CA ARG A 86 14.88 -1.44 -3.98
C ARG A 86 14.11 -0.16 -4.27
N VAL A 87 12.79 -0.24 -4.42
CA VAL A 87 11.93 0.92 -4.75
C VAL A 87 12.07 2.05 -3.74
N VAL A 88 12.14 1.73 -2.45
CA VAL A 88 12.26 2.74 -1.40
C VAL A 88 13.55 3.57 -1.47
N ASN A 89 14.55 3.10 -2.22
CA ASN A 89 15.81 3.80 -2.46
C ASN A 89 15.78 4.66 -3.74
N GLU A 90 14.70 4.64 -4.52
CA GLU A 90 14.59 5.45 -5.72
C GLU A 90 14.45 6.94 -5.38
N SER A 91 15.11 7.80 -6.16
CA SER A 91 15.05 9.25 -5.95
C SER A 91 13.63 9.82 -6.10
N SER A 92 12.81 9.25 -6.98
CA SER A 92 11.40 9.64 -7.14
C SER A 92 10.57 9.28 -5.89
N PHE A 93 10.79 8.09 -5.32
CA PHE A 93 10.12 7.66 -4.10
C PHE A 93 10.45 8.58 -2.92
N LEU A 94 11.75 8.85 -2.69
CA LEU A 94 12.21 9.74 -1.62
C LEU A 94 11.66 11.17 -1.78
N LYS A 95 11.67 11.71 -3.01
CA LYS A 95 11.04 13.01 -3.32
C LYS A 95 9.54 12.98 -3.00
N GLY A 96 8.85 11.88 -3.29
CA GLY A 96 7.45 11.70 -2.92
C GLY A 96 7.24 11.80 -1.42
N VAL A 97 8.07 11.15 -0.62
CA VAL A 97 8.01 11.21 0.85
C VAL A 97 8.23 12.64 1.33
N ASP A 98 9.20 13.36 0.79
CA ASP A 98 9.43 14.76 1.14
C ASP A 98 8.25 15.66 0.75
N ARG A 99 7.59 15.40 -0.39
CA ARG A 99 6.34 16.08 -0.77
C ARG A 99 5.23 15.84 0.26
N LEU A 100 5.07 14.61 0.77
CA LEU A 100 4.11 14.30 1.83
C LEU A 100 4.44 15.04 3.13
N LYS A 101 5.70 15.01 3.58
CA LYS A 101 6.16 15.76 4.76
C LYS A 101 5.85 17.25 4.64
N ASN A 102 6.17 17.83 3.48
CA ASN A 102 5.91 19.24 3.21
C ASN A 102 4.42 19.59 3.23
N GLY A 103 3.56 18.71 2.72
CA GLY A 103 2.10 18.88 2.81
C GLY A 103 1.61 18.86 4.26
N ILE A 104 2.05 17.89 5.06
CA ILE A 104 1.67 17.77 6.47
C ILE A 104 2.18 18.97 7.27
N ASN A 105 3.42 19.42 7.04
CA ASN A 105 4.00 20.59 7.73
C ASN A 105 3.26 21.90 7.38
N LYS A 106 2.57 21.97 6.24
CA LYS A 106 1.69 23.08 5.86
C LYS A 106 0.30 22.99 6.49
N GLY A 107 0.02 21.93 7.25
CA GLY A 107 -1.25 21.71 7.96
C GLY A 107 -2.24 20.81 7.26
N TYR A 108 -1.94 20.28 6.06
CA TYR A 108 -2.89 19.44 5.33
C TYR A 108 -3.04 18.06 5.95
N LYS A 109 -4.29 17.61 6.11
CA LYS A 109 -4.59 16.21 6.44
C LYS A 109 -4.69 15.37 5.18
N ILE A 110 -3.73 14.46 5.00
CA ILE A 110 -3.52 13.69 3.76
C ILE A 110 -3.98 12.24 3.92
N ALA A 111 -4.71 11.72 2.93
CA ALA A 111 -4.97 10.29 2.76
C ALA A 111 -4.34 9.74 1.47
N LEU A 112 -3.57 8.65 1.58
CA LEU A 112 -3.05 7.89 0.44
C LEU A 112 -4.12 6.92 -0.07
N LEU A 113 -4.54 7.09 -1.32
CA LEU A 113 -5.58 6.28 -1.96
C LEU A 113 -4.97 5.08 -2.70
N GLY A 114 -5.36 3.87 -2.27
CA GLY A 114 -5.08 2.61 -2.94
C GLY A 114 -6.34 1.95 -3.52
N ALA A 115 -6.14 0.82 -4.21
CA ALA A 115 -7.24 0.11 -4.87
C ALA A 115 -7.96 -0.91 -3.96
N MET A 116 -7.21 -1.73 -3.22
CA MET A 116 -7.78 -2.85 -2.46
C MET A 116 -8.46 -2.39 -1.17
N GLN A 117 -9.49 -3.07 -0.69
CA GLN A 117 -10.05 -2.79 0.64
C GLN A 117 -9.03 -3.06 1.76
N ASP A 118 -8.47 -4.26 1.79
CA ASP A 118 -7.52 -4.71 2.80
C ASP A 118 -6.12 -4.11 2.57
N PRO A 119 -5.55 -3.39 3.55
CA PRO A 119 -4.22 -2.81 3.42
C PRO A 119 -3.09 -3.84 3.19
N ILE A 120 -3.14 -5.03 3.80
CA ILE A 120 -2.04 -6.02 3.64
C ILE A 120 -2.00 -6.65 2.25
N ARG A 121 -3.05 -6.43 1.44
CA ARG A 121 -3.14 -6.83 0.03
C ARG A 121 -2.79 -5.69 -0.93
N CYS A 122 -2.28 -4.57 -0.42
CA CYS A 122 -2.05 -3.36 -1.20
C CYS A 122 -0.67 -2.76 -0.93
N HIS A 123 -0.02 -2.27 -1.98
CA HIS A 123 1.26 -1.58 -1.86
C HIS A 123 1.18 -0.33 -0.96
N ARG A 124 -0.03 0.22 -0.72
CA ARG A 124 -0.22 1.33 0.22
C ARG A 124 0.29 1.01 1.64
N SER A 125 0.21 -0.25 2.08
CA SER A 125 0.75 -0.68 3.38
C SER A 125 2.10 -1.38 3.20
N ILE A 126 2.20 -2.31 2.24
CA ILE A 126 3.39 -3.16 2.07
C ILE A 126 4.63 -2.39 1.59
N LEU A 127 4.45 -1.38 0.73
CA LEU A 127 5.53 -0.51 0.25
C LEU A 127 5.55 0.81 1.03
N VAL A 128 4.48 1.61 0.87
CA VAL A 128 4.49 3.01 1.30
C VAL A 128 4.30 3.11 2.81
N GLY A 129 3.31 2.42 3.38
CA GLY A 129 3.00 2.45 4.81
C GLY A 129 4.17 1.99 5.67
N ARG A 130 4.79 0.85 5.33
CA ARG A 130 6.01 0.36 5.98
C ARG A 130 7.10 1.42 6.03
N PHE A 131 7.47 1.97 4.87
CA PHE A 131 8.54 2.97 4.80
C PHE A 131 8.20 4.22 5.61
N LEU A 132 6.97 4.71 5.53
CA LEU A 132 6.55 5.90 6.27
C LEU A 132 6.63 5.66 7.79
N ARG A 133 6.15 4.51 8.28
CA ARG A 133 6.26 4.15 9.70
C ARG A 133 7.72 4.08 10.15
N ASP A 134 8.58 3.41 9.39
CA ASP A 134 10.03 3.33 9.67
C ASP A 134 10.71 4.73 9.69
N ASN A 135 10.07 5.74 9.09
CA ASN A 135 10.55 7.11 9.00
C ASN A 135 9.73 8.11 9.86
N GLY A 136 9.10 7.64 10.94
CA GLY A 136 8.50 8.49 11.98
C GLY A 136 7.10 9.03 11.66
N PHE A 137 6.43 8.47 10.66
CA PHE A 137 5.02 8.73 10.43
C PHE A 137 4.16 7.82 11.30
N ASN A 138 3.06 8.37 11.78
CA ASN A 138 1.97 7.61 12.38
C ASN A 138 0.98 7.28 11.27
N VAL A 139 1.12 6.09 10.69
CA VAL A 139 0.32 5.64 9.54
C VAL A 139 -1.01 5.09 10.02
N LYS A 140 -2.11 5.71 9.57
CA LYS A 140 -3.49 5.39 9.96
C LYS A 140 -4.25 4.83 8.77
N HIS A 141 -4.48 3.53 8.72
CA HIS A 141 -5.28 2.90 7.69
C HIS A 141 -6.76 3.02 8.03
N ILE A 142 -7.52 3.76 7.21
CA ILE A 142 -8.98 3.77 7.29
C ILE A 142 -9.48 2.44 6.73
N LEU A 143 -10.06 1.62 7.59
CA LEU A 143 -10.57 0.28 7.28
C LEU A 143 -12.00 0.33 6.74
N ASP A 144 -12.54 -0.80 6.30
CA ASP A 144 -13.87 -0.87 5.67
C ASP A 144 -15.00 -0.42 6.59
N ASP A 145 -14.95 -0.80 7.86
CA ASP A 145 -15.89 -0.37 8.89
C ASP A 145 -15.65 1.07 9.35
N SER A 146 -14.81 1.83 8.64
CA SER A 146 -14.33 3.16 8.98
C SER A 146 -13.53 3.24 10.28
N SER A 147 -13.10 2.13 10.89
CA SER A 147 -12.13 2.16 11.99
C SER A 147 -10.71 2.50 11.50
N ILE A 148 -9.80 2.77 12.43
CA ILE A 148 -8.37 2.97 12.12
C ILE A 148 -7.58 1.73 12.55
N GLY A 149 -6.84 1.15 11.60
CA GLY A 149 -5.74 0.24 11.88
C GLY A 149 -4.39 0.96 11.80
N THR A 150 -3.46 0.61 12.67
CA THR A 150 -2.06 1.08 12.62
C THR A 150 -1.23 0.23 11.66
N GLN A 151 -0.02 0.68 11.31
CA GLN A 151 0.90 -0.15 10.53
C GLN A 151 1.36 -1.38 11.33
N GLU A 152 1.49 -1.26 12.66
CA GLU A 152 1.78 -2.36 13.57
C GLU A 152 0.65 -3.41 13.57
N ASP A 153 -0.62 -2.99 13.46
CA ASP A 153 -1.73 -3.92 13.30
C ASP A 153 -1.66 -4.65 11.95
N MET A 154 -1.20 -3.96 10.89
CA MET A 154 -0.97 -4.61 9.59
C MET A 154 0.16 -5.63 9.66
N GLU A 155 1.19 -5.38 10.47
CA GLU A 155 2.28 -6.34 10.70
C GLU A 155 1.82 -7.57 11.47
N LYS A 156 0.97 -7.41 12.50
CA LYS A 156 0.32 -8.55 13.16
C LYS A 156 -0.51 -9.37 12.18
N ASN A 157 -1.31 -8.71 11.34
CA ASN A 157 -2.09 -9.40 10.30
C ASN A 157 -1.21 -10.13 9.28
N LEU A 158 -0.05 -9.56 8.94
CA LEU A 158 0.94 -10.20 8.08
C LEU A 158 1.56 -11.43 8.75
N LEU A 159 1.93 -11.34 10.03
CA LEU A 159 2.41 -12.47 10.81
C LEU A 159 1.34 -13.56 10.94
N ASP A 160 0.08 -13.21 11.16
CA ASP A 160 -1.02 -14.17 11.21
C ASP A 160 -1.24 -14.87 9.88
N LYS A 161 -1.04 -14.17 8.76
CA LYS A 161 -1.15 -14.74 7.42
C LYS A 161 0.00 -15.70 7.07
N TYR A 162 1.25 -15.32 7.35
CA TYR A 162 2.43 -16.04 6.86
C TYR A 162 3.10 -16.94 7.91
N PHE A 163 2.89 -16.64 9.19
CA PHE A 163 3.47 -17.30 10.35
C PHE A 163 2.37 -17.64 11.36
N SER A 164 1.26 -18.23 10.90
CA SER A 164 0.11 -18.60 11.74
C SER A 164 0.46 -19.57 12.87
N ASN A 165 1.50 -20.38 12.69
CA ASN A 165 1.98 -21.36 13.67
C ASN A 165 3.10 -20.82 14.57
N ARG A 166 3.45 -19.53 14.53
CA ARG A 166 4.57 -18.96 15.32
C ARG A 166 4.43 -19.09 16.85
N ALA A 167 3.22 -19.36 17.34
CA ALA A 167 2.95 -19.62 18.75
C ALA A 167 3.10 -21.10 19.15
N GLN A 168 3.41 -22.00 18.19
CA GLN A 168 3.65 -23.41 18.47
C GLN A 168 5.14 -23.64 18.71
N LEU A 169 5.49 -24.38 19.76
CA LEU A 169 6.85 -24.84 20.01
C LEU A 169 7.28 -25.78 18.87
N THR A 170 8.26 -25.36 18.07
CA THR A 170 8.83 -26.16 16.98
C THR A 170 10.18 -26.78 17.36
N ILE A 171 10.64 -27.76 16.59
CA ILE A 171 12.00 -28.32 16.76
C ILE A 171 13.07 -27.24 16.56
N ASP A 172 12.84 -26.27 15.68
CA ASP A 172 13.74 -25.13 15.47
C ASP A 172 13.80 -24.19 16.69
N SER A 173 12.69 -24.06 17.44
CA SER A 173 12.62 -23.40 18.76
C SER A 173 13.62 -24.01 19.75
N LEU A 174 13.65 -25.34 19.80
CA LEU A 174 14.52 -26.09 20.70
C LEU A 174 16.00 -26.02 20.30
N LEU A 175 16.27 -25.73 19.03
CA LEU A 175 17.61 -25.59 18.46
C LEU A 175 18.13 -24.14 18.45
N GLY A 176 17.32 -23.17 18.88
CA GLY A 176 17.68 -21.75 18.92
C GLY A 176 17.78 -21.08 17.55
N ASN A 177 17.16 -21.68 16.51
CA ASN A 177 17.16 -21.18 15.13
C ASN A 177 15.90 -20.38 14.78
N GLU A 178 15.14 -19.92 15.78
CA GLU A 178 13.91 -19.16 15.54
C GLU A 178 14.23 -17.75 15.04
N PHE A 179 13.50 -17.33 13.99
CA PHE A 179 13.44 -15.93 13.61
C PHE A 179 12.90 -15.10 14.79
N SER A 180 13.56 -13.99 15.08
CA SER A 180 12.97 -12.95 15.91
C SER A 180 11.68 -12.43 15.26
N GLU A 181 10.79 -11.83 16.07
CA GLU A 181 9.56 -11.22 15.55
C GLU A 181 9.85 -10.18 14.46
N GLU A 182 10.90 -9.39 14.63
CA GLU A 182 11.35 -8.41 13.63
C GLU A 182 11.76 -9.07 12.30
N GLU A 183 12.42 -10.22 12.35
CA GLU A 183 12.79 -10.98 11.15
C GLU A 183 11.56 -11.61 10.48
N MET A 184 10.62 -12.15 11.27
CA MET A 184 9.35 -12.66 10.74
C MET A 184 8.53 -11.56 10.08
N ILE A 185 8.50 -10.35 10.64
CA ILE A 185 7.84 -9.19 10.04
C ILE A 185 8.52 -8.83 8.72
N ARG A 186 9.86 -8.74 8.71
CA ARG A 186 10.64 -8.43 7.50
C ARG A 186 10.37 -9.44 6.39
N GLU A 187 10.33 -10.73 6.72
CA GLU A 187 10.03 -11.78 5.77
C GLU A 187 8.57 -11.75 5.30
N SER A 188 7.63 -11.44 6.20
CA SER A 188 6.22 -11.27 5.84
C SER A 188 6.00 -10.16 4.80
N TYR A 189 6.73 -9.05 4.90
CA TYR A 189 6.70 -8.02 3.85
C TYR A 189 7.27 -8.50 2.52
N ARG A 190 8.31 -9.34 2.52
CA ARG A 190 8.87 -9.92 1.28
C ARG A 190 7.90 -10.89 0.63
N LEU A 191 7.26 -11.74 1.43
CA LEU A 191 6.19 -12.64 0.97
C LEU A 191 5.01 -11.85 0.39
N ALA A 192 4.56 -10.81 1.08
CA ALA A 192 3.50 -9.92 0.59
C ALA A 192 3.92 -9.19 -0.69
N ASN A 193 5.16 -8.66 -0.77
CA ASN A 193 5.67 -8.04 -1.99
C ASN A 193 5.67 -9.02 -3.16
N ARG A 194 6.11 -10.27 -2.98
CA ARG A 194 6.08 -11.28 -4.05
C ARG A 194 4.67 -11.57 -4.58
N GLU A 195 3.66 -11.52 -3.70
CA GLU A 195 2.25 -11.71 -4.07
C GLU A 195 1.66 -10.52 -4.84
N ILE A 196 1.92 -9.28 -4.38
CA ILE A 196 1.22 -8.09 -4.88
C ILE A 196 2.09 -7.18 -5.76
N GLY A 197 3.38 -7.45 -5.85
CA GLY A 197 4.34 -6.70 -6.63
C GLY A 197 3.96 -6.69 -8.10
N PHE A 198 4.17 -5.55 -8.76
CA PHE A 198 3.80 -5.40 -10.16
C PHE A 198 4.72 -6.26 -11.04
N ARG A 199 4.15 -7.10 -11.90
CA ARG A 199 4.87 -8.01 -12.79
C ARG A 199 4.97 -7.46 -14.19
N VAL A 200 6.17 -7.51 -14.78
CA VAL A 200 6.36 -7.16 -16.20
C VAL A 200 5.95 -8.35 -17.06
N GLU A 201 5.00 -8.15 -17.98
CA GLU A 201 4.60 -9.19 -18.93
C GLU A 201 5.81 -9.69 -19.74
N GLY A 202 6.02 -11.01 -19.74
CA GLY A 202 7.13 -11.68 -20.47
C GLY A 202 8.25 -12.27 -19.60
N SER A 203 8.16 -12.16 -18.26
CA SER A 203 9.15 -12.72 -17.33
C SER A 203 8.76 -14.07 -16.70
N ASP A 204 7.51 -14.53 -16.85
CA ASP A 204 7.08 -15.86 -16.38
C ASP A 204 7.32 -16.95 -17.43
N LYS A 205 8.30 -17.83 -17.18
CA LYS A 205 8.36 -19.18 -17.77
C LYS A 205 7.66 -20.26 -16.91
N SER A 206 7.03 -19.89 -15.82
CA SER A 206 6.17 -20.78 -15.02
C SER A 206 5.26 -19.90 -14.17
N THR A 207 4.07 -19.51 -14.62
CA THR A 207 2.85 -20.26 -14.32
C THR A 207 1.74 -19.75 -15.26
N LYS A 208 1.62 -20.33 -16.46
CA LYS A 208 0.43 -20.16 -17.32
C LYS A 208 -0.44 -21.41 -17.20
N SER A 209 -1.33 -21.40 -16.21
CA SER A 209 -2.54 -22.22 -16.04
C SER A 209 -2.91 -22.00 -14.58
N VAL A 210 -3.84 -21.14 -14.22
CA VAL A 210 -5.31 -21.29 -14.22
C VAL A 210 -5.75 -19.87 -13.86
N PHE A 211 -6.50 -19.12 -14.67
CA PHE A 211 -7.95 -18.99 -14.57
C PHE A 211 -8.40 -18.28 -15.86
N LYS A 212 -8.97 -19.05 -16.77
CA LYS A 212 -9.94 -18.56 -17.74
C LYS A 212 -11.28 -19.01 -17.19
N LEU A 213 -12.09 -18.08 -16.70
CA LEU A 213 -13.56 -18.04 -16.70
C LEU A 213 -13.97 -16.66 -16.21
#